data_AF-A0A2V9AAJ0-F1
#
_entry.id   AF-A0A2V9AAJ0-F1
#
_cell.length_a   1.000
_cell.length_b   1.000
_cell.length_c   1.000
_cell.angle_alpha   90.00
_cell.angle_beta   90.00
_cell.angle_gamma   90.00
#
_symmetry.space_group_name_H-M   'P 1'
#
loop_
_entity.id
_entity.type
_entity.pdbx_description
1 polymer ?
#
loop_
_entity_poly.entity_id
_entity_poly.type
_entity_poly.pdbx_seq_one_letter_code
_entity_poly.pdbx_strand_id
1 'polypeptide(L)' 'MVGLRGPRIPGSRLMDHNEALRLQAVEKYALGELPPLLRDEFEEHFFECQKCALDAKAAAEFVDNVRAVLRFAA' A
#
# COMPACT_ATOMS: atom_id res chain seq x y z
N MET A 1 -7.60 -20.13 -10.86
CA MET A 1 -6.58 -20.50 -11.86
C MET A 1 -5.38 -19.60 -11.65
N VAL A 2 -4.19 -20.18 -11.58
CA VAL A 2 -2.91 -19.53 -11.22
C VAL A 2 -2.69 -18.29 -12.09
N GLY A 3 -2.57 -17.11 -11.45
CA GLY A 3 -2.04 -15.92 -12.11
C GLY A 3 -0.63 -16.22 -12.58
N LEU A 4 -0.46 -16.31 -13.89
CA LEU A 4 0.81 -16.67 -14.52
C LEU A 4 1.83 -15.56 -14.21
N ARG A 5 2.84 -15.90 -13.41
CA ARG A 5 4.00 -15.04 -13.14
C ARG A 5 4.79 -14.89 -14.44
N GLY A 6 4.65 -13.73 -15.09
CA GLY A 6 5.53 -13.33 -16.19
C GLY A 6 6.97 -13.09 -15.71
N PRO A 7 7.98 -13.19 -16.59
CA PRO A 7 9.37 -12.94 -16.23
C PRO A 7 9.58 -11.46 -15.83
N ARG A 8 10.18 -11.25 -14.66
CA ARG A 8 10.48 -9.93 -14.10
C ARG A 8 11.62 -9.28 -14.91
N ILE A 9 11.35 -8.16 -15.58
CA ILE A 9 12.36 -7.37 -16.31
C ILE A 9 13.28 -6.68 -15.28
N PRO A 10 14.62 -6.78 -15.40
CA PRO A 10 15.54 -6.05 -14.52
C PRO A 10 15.41 -4.54 -14.79
N GLY A 11 14.80 -3.79 -13.87
CA GLY A 11 14.67 -2.33 -13.96
C GLY A 11 13.26 -1.78 -13.72
N SER A 12 12.22 -2.61 -13.78
CA SER A 12 10.84 -2.22 -13.41
C SER A 12 10.25 -3.23 -12.43
N ARG A 13 10.25 -2.91 -11.13
CA ARG A 13 9.53 -3.70 -10.13
C ARG A 13 8.14 -3.07 -9.94
N LEU A 14 7.21 -3.30 -10.85
CA LEU A 14 5.81 -2.95 -10.59
C LEU A 14 5.29 -3.87 -9.47
N MET A 15 4.77 -3.28 -8.40
CA MET A 15 4.15 -4.02 -7.30
C MET A 15 2.87 -4.70 -7.78
N ASP A 16 2.63 -5.94 -7.34
CA ASP A 16 1.34 -6.61 -7.51
C ASP A 16 0.55 -6.65 -6.20
N HIS A 17 -0.73 -7.02 -6.29
CA HIS A 17 -1.63 -7.06 -5.13
C HIS A 17 -1.10 -7.95 -4.00
N ASN A 18 -0.53 -9.11 -4.32
CA ASN A 18 -0.02 -10.04 -3.29
C ASN A 18 1.27 -9.51 -2.67
N GLU A 19 2.09 -8.81 -3.45
CA GLU A 19 3.26 -8.12 -2.93
C GLU A 19 2.89 -6.97 -1.99
N ALA A 20 1.88 -6.17 -2.35
CA ALA A 20 1.33 -5.13 -1.49
C ALA A 20 0.87 -5.70 -0.14
N LEU A 21 0.16 -6.84 -0.15
CA LEU A 21 -0.24 -7.55 1.06
C LEU A 21 0.96 -8.06 1.86
N ARG A 22 1.91 -8.74 1.19
CA ARG A 22 3.11 -9.32 1.85
C ARG A 22 3.97 -8.26 2.52
N LEU A 23 4.06 -7.07 1.91
CA LEU A 23 4.87 -5.97 2.43
C LEU A 23 4.13 -5.12 3.47
N GLN A 24 2.82 -5.32 3.66
CA GLN A 24 1.95 -4.40 4.39
C GLN A 24 2.08 -2.98 3.82
N ALA A 25 2.07 -2.89 2.48
CA ALA A 25 2.38 -1.66 1.77
C ALA A 25 1.36 -0.57 2.09
N VAL A 26 0.08 -0.95 2.18
CA VAL A 26 -1.03 -0.03 2.49
C VAL A 26 -0.85 0.63 3.86
N GLU A 27 -0.60 -0.17 4.90
CA GLU A 27 -0.46 0.33 6.27
C GLU A 27 0.79 1.20 6.41
N LYS A 28 1.92 0.72 5.88
CA LYS A 28 3.17 1.49 5.88
C LYS A 28 3.06 2.76 5.06
N TYR A 29 2.31 2.74 3.96
CA TYR A 29 2.04 3.94 3.17
C TYR A 29 1.23 4.95 3.98
N ALA A 30 0.12 4.54 4.60
CA ALA A 30 -0.73 5.40 5.43
C ALA A 30 0.01 5.98 6.66
N LEU A 31 0.95 5.23 7.24
CA LEU A 31 1.77 5.67 8.36
C LEU A 31 2.99 6.51 7.92
N GLY A 32 3.31 6.58 6.63
CA GLY A 32 4.49 7.27 6.11
C GLY A 32 5.80 6.48 6.26
N GLU A 33 5.71 5.19 6.54
CA GLU A 33 6.82 4.26 6.80
C GLU A 33 7.27 3.48 5.54
N LEU A 34 6.54 3.60 4.43
CA LEU A 34 6.91 2.93 3.18
C LEU A 34 8.11 3.65 2.52
N PRO A 35 9.23 2.95 2.25
CA PRO A 35 10.41 3.53 1.62
C PRO A 35 10.09 4.16 0.25
N PRO A 36 10.79 5.23 -0.17
CA PRO A 36 10.45 5.99 -1.38
C PRO A 36 10.29 5.12 -2.63
N LEU A 37 11.24 4.21 -2.90
CA LEU A 37 11.14 3.31 -4.06
C LEU A 37 9.88 2.44 -4.01
N LEU A 38 9.56 1.85 -2.86
CA LEU A 38 8.36 1.00 -2.72
C LEU A 38 7.07 1.82 -2.72
N ARG A 39 7.15 3.10 -2.35
CA ARG A 39 6.04 4.04 -2.42
C ARG A 39 5.68 4.33 -3.87
N ASP A 40 6.66 4.66 -4.70
CA ASP A 40 6.45 4.90 -6.13
C ASP A 40 5.84 3.65 -6.80
N GLU A 41 6.39 2.46 -6.51
CA GLU A 41 5.87 1.18 -7.00
C GLU A 41 4.42 0.91 -6.52
N PHE A 42 4.08 1.26 -5.27
CA PHE A 42 2.73 1.10 -4.73
C PHE A 42 1.75 2.12 -5.30
N GLU A 43 2.16 3.37 -5.52
CA GLU A 43 1.31 4.42 -6.11
C GLU A 43 0.94 4.09 -7.56
N GLU A 44 1.89 3.57 -8.36
CA GLU A 44 1.59 3.05 -9.70
C GLU A 44 0.56 1.91 -9.66
N HIS A 45 0.70 0.97 -8.70
CA HIS A 45 -0.25 -0.13 -8.50
C HIS A 45 -1.63 0.33 -7.99
N PHE A 46 -1.66 1.33 -7.11
CA PHE A 46 -2.87 1.80 -6.41
C PHE A 46 -3.98 2.21 -7.38
N PHE A 47 -3.63 2.86 -8.49
CA PHE A 47 -4.62 3.30 -9.50
C PHE A 47 -5.26 2.15 -10.26
N GLU A 48 -4.61 0.99 -10.33
CA GLU A 48 -5.05 -0.16 -11.12
C GLU A 48 -5.76 -1.24 -10.29
N CYS A 49 -5.59 -1.23 -8.97
CA CYS A 49 -6.14 -2.25 -8.08
C CYS A 49 -7.21 -1.70 -7.14
N GLN A 50 -8.49 -1.97 -7.45
CA GLN A 50 -9.62 -1.55 -6.62
C GLN A 50 -9.53 -2.04 -5.17
N LYS A 51 -8.99 -3.24 -4.92
CA LYS A 51 -8.79 -3.77 -3.56
C LYS A 51 -7.80 -2.92 -2.77
N CYS A 52 -6.62 -2.66 -3.33
CA CYS A 52 -5.61 -1.82 -2.69
C CYS A 52 -6.10 -0.37 -2.50
N ALA A 53 -6.90 0.16 -3.44
CA ALA A 53 -7.50 1.47 -3.29
C ALA A 53 -8.50 1.55 -2.12
N LEU A 54 -9.34 0.53 -1.97
CA LEU A 54 -10.27 0.42 -0.84
C LEU A 54 -9.53 0.27 0.50
N ASP A 55 -8.51 -0.58 0.54
CA ASP A 55 -7.70 -0.79 1.74
C ASP A 55 -6.96 0.49 2.14
N ALA A 56 -6.38 1.22 1.17
CA ALA A 56 -5.69 2.49 1.41
C ALA A 56 -6.63 3.59 1.93
N LYS A 57 -7.84 3.67 1.39
CA LYS A 57 -8.87 4.56 1.93
C LYS A 57 -9.21 4.21 3.38
N ALA A 58 -9.46 2.93 3.66
CA ALA A 58 -9.80 2.49 5.00
C ALA A 58 -8.66 2.74 6.00
N ALA A 59 -7.41 2.48 5.60
CA ALA A 59 -6.23 2.74 6.41
C ALA A 59 -6.05 4.24 6.70
N ALA A 60 -6.24 5.10 5.71
CA ALA A 60 -6.17 6.55 5.89
C ALA A 60 -7.24 7.04 6.89
N GLU A 61 -8.51 6.63 6.70
CA GLU A 61 -9.61 6.98 7.61
C GLU A 61 -9.34 6.47 9.04
N PHE A 62 -8.82 5.25 9.18
CA PHE A 62 -8.45 4.69 10.47
C PHE A 62 -7.35 5.51 11.17
N VAL A 63 -6.26 5.80 10.45
CA VAL A 63 -5.13 6.58 10.98
C VAL A 63 -5.57 7.98 11.40
N ASP A 64 -6.39 8.66 10.61
CA ASP A 64 -6.91 9.99 10.93
C ASP A 64 -7.77 9.98 12.19
N ASN A 65 -8.67 8.99 12.31
CA ASN A 65 -9.53 8.83 13.49
C ASN A 65 -8.71 8.50 14.74
N VAL A 66 -7.75 7.59 14.66
CA VAL A 66 -6.87 7.24 15.78
C VAL A 66 -6.04 8.44 16.22
N ARG A 67 -5.46 9.19 15.26
CA ARG A 67 -4.74 10.44 15.57
C ARG A 67 -5.65 11.44 16.27
N ALA A 68 -6.90 11.59 15.84
CA ALA A 68 -7.86 12.48 16.50
C ALA A 68 -8.12 12.09 17.95
N VAL A 69 -8.31 10.79 18.23
CA VAL A 69 -8.52 10.27 19.60
C VAL A 69 -7.27 10.44 20.47
N LEU A 70 -6.10 10.05 19.95
CA LEU A 70 -4.84 10.07 20.71
C LEU A 70 -4.33 11.49 21.01
N ARG A 71 -4.70 12.49 20.21
CA ARG A 71 -4.35 13.91 20.47
C ARG A 71 -4.83 14.43 21.84
N PHE A 72 -5.88 13.82 22.41
CA PHE A 72 -6.45 14.23 23.69
C PHE A 72 -6.17 13.22 24.82
N ALA A 73 -5.44 12.14 24.53
CA ALA A 73 -5.16 11.06 25.48
C ALA A 73 -3.76 11.16 26.11
N ALA A 74 -3.02 12.25 25.85
CA ALA A 74 -1.66 12.50 26.32
C ALA A 74 -1.61 13.58 27.40
#